data_AF-A0A355W8C3-F1
#
_entry.id   AF-A0A355W8C3-F1
#
_cell.length_a   1.000
_cell.length_b   1.000
_cell.length_c   1.000
_cell.angle_alpha   90.00
_cell.angle_beta   90.00
_cell.angle_gamma   90.00
#
_symmetry.space_group_name_H-M   'P 1'
#
loop_
_entity.id
_entity.type
_entity.pdbx_description
1 polymer ?
#
loop_
_entity_poly.entity_id
_entity_poly.type
_entity_poly.pdbx_seq_one_letter_code
_entity_poly.pdbx_strand_id
1 'polypeptide(L)'
;MTQVFAYIVQQDGVADDTALELIAAAKKLQADDAQVTAIVTGSGSDLDAVCTEVAASYNEVLKIDNENLAYPNAEIIRALLLKILPSDGILLVPHTTFGMDLGPGLSIKLDAAFVADVVDFEGLDASILKLVRQEYSGQV
;
A
#
# COMPACT_ATOMS: atom_id res chain seq x y z
N MET A 1 10.60 -14.90 3.86
CA MET A 1 9.21 -14.56 3.48
C MET A 1 9.26 -13.20 2.84
N THR A 2 8.57 -13.02 1.72
CA THR A 2 8.45 -11.73 1.03
C THR A 2 7.81 -10.72 1.98
N GLN A 3 8.33 -9.50 2.06
CA GLN A 3 7.74 -8.47 2.90
C GLN A 3 6.51 -7.86 2.21
N VAL A 4 5.42 -7.66 2.95
CA VAL A 4 4.20 -7.04 2.44
C VAL A 4 4.03 -5.66 3.09
N PHE A 5 3.85 -4.66 2.25
CA PHE A 5 3.62 -3.28 2.63
C PHE A 5 2.22 -2.85 2.19
N ALA A 6 1.56 -2.00 2.97
CA ALA A 6 0.33 -1.34 2.58
C ALA A 6 0.52 0.17 2.66
N TYR A 7 0.26 0.87 1.56
CA TYR A 7 0.24 2.34 1.57
C TYR A 7 -1.13 2.82 2.08
N ILE A 8 -1.13 3.55 3.20
CA ILE A 8 -2.37 4.05 3.81
C ILE A 8 -2.67 5.45 3.28
N VAL A 9 -3.81 5.58 2.61
CA VAL A 9 -4.39 6.88 2.30
C VAL A 9 -5.05 7.42 3.56
N GLN A 10 -4.81 8.70 3.84
CA GLN A 10 -5.46 9.40 4.94
C GLN A 10 -5.93 10.77 4.48
N GLN A 11 -6.96 11.27 5.13
CA GLN A 11 -7.42 12.63 4.95
C GLN A 11 -7.87 13.18 6.31
N ASP A 12 -7.43 14.41 6.62
CA ASP A 12 -7.84 15.16 7.82
C ASP A 12 -7.67 14.34 9.12
N GLY A 13 -6.58 13.57 9.22
CA GLY A 13 -6.26 12.78 10.41
C GLY A 13 -7.04 11.48 10.56
N VAL A 14 -7.71 11.03 9.50
CA VAL A 14 -8.49 9.79 9.47
C VAL A 14 -7.94 8.87 8.39
N ALA A 15 -7.69 7.60 8.75
CA ALA A 15 -7.33 6.59 7.76
C ALA A 15 -8.53 6.30 6.85
N ASP A 16 -8.28 6.16 5.55
CA ASP A 16 -9.32 5.68 4.63
C ASP A 16 -9.70 4.23 4.96
N ASP A 17 -10.98 3.87 4.76
CA ASP A 17 -11.50 2.52 5.05
C ASP A 17 -10.71 1.41 4.34
N THR A 18 -10.08 1.74 3.19
CA THR A 18 -9.19 0.82 2.47
C THR A 18 -8.03 0.31 3.33
N ALA A 19 -7.62 0.99 4.40
CA ALA A 19 -6.63 0.47 5.34
C ALA A 19 -7.02 -0.92 5.89
N LEU A 20 -8.28 -1.10 6.29
CA LEU A 20 -8.76 -2.39 6.80
C LEU A 20 -8.96 -3.42 5.68
N GLU A 21 -9.28 -2.97 4.47
CA GLU A 21 -9.41 -3.83 3.30
C GLU A 21 -8.04 -4.38 2.86
N LEU A 22 -7.00 -3.53 2.88
CA LEU A 22 -5.65 -3.90 2.46
C LEU A 22 -5.01 -4.93 3.40
N ILE A 23 -5.21 -4.83 4.71
CA ILE A 23 -4.75 -5.86 5.64
C ILE A 23 -5.50 -7.18 5.44
N ALA A 24 -6.80 -7.14 5.13
CA ALA A 24 -7.56 -8.34 4.81
C ALA A 24 -7.07 -8.99 3.50
N ALA A 25 -6.75 -8.18 2.48
CA ALA A 25 -6.17 -8.64 1.23
C ALA A 25 -4.76 -9.24 1.43
N ALA A 26 -3.92 -8.61 2.26
CA ALA A 26 -2.58 -9.09 2.54
C ALA A 26 -2.57 -10.49 3.20
N LYS A 27 -3.55 -10.80 4.06
CA LYS A 27 -3.71 -12.13 4.65
C LYS A 27 -3.97 -13.22 3.61
N LYS A 28 -4.61 -12.89 2.48
CA LYS A 28 -4.79 -13.83 1.36
C LYS A 28 -3.47 -14.13 0.63
N LEU A 29 -2.45 -13.27 0.75
CA LEU A 29 -1.15 -13.46 0.09
C LEU A 29 -0.29 -14.51 0.80
N GLN A 30 -0.16 -14.42 2.13
CA GLN A 30 0.87 -15.14 2.90
C GLN A 30 0.35 -15.91 4.11
N ALA A 31 -0.97 -16.15 4.19
CA ALA A 31 -1.71 -16.73 5.32
C ALA A 31 -2.01 -15.73 6.46
N ASP A 32 -2.77 -16.19 7.46
CA ASP A 32 -3.37 -15.35 8.51
C ASP A 32 -2.35 -14.64 9.42
N ASP A 33 -1.10 -15.13 9.47
CA ASP A 33 0.01 -14.58 10.26
C ASP A 33 0.97 -13.70 9.45
N ALA A 34 0.57 -13.31 8.23
CA ALA A 34 1.29 -12.37 7.39
C ALA A 34 1.67 -11.11 8.19
N GLN A 35 2.98 -10.80 8.21
CA GLN A 35 3.48 -9.57 8.81
C GLN A 35 3.36 -8.45 7.78
N VAL A 36 2.48 -7.49 8.04
CA VAL A 36 2.21 -6.40 7.11
C VAL A 36 2.65 -5.08 7.74
N THR A 37 3.49 -4.35 7.01
CA THR A 37 3.97 -3.03 7.41
C THR A 37 3.15 -1.96 6.72
N ALA A 38 2.41 -1.16 7.49
CA ALA A 38 1.72 0.01 6.98
C ALA A 38 2.71 1.16 6.74
N ILE A 39 2.53 1.89 5.63
CA ILE A 39 3.28 3.11 5.33
C ILE A 39 2.29 4.27 5.39
N VAL A 40 2.53 5.21 6.30
CA VAL A 40 1.69 6.39 6.48
C VAL A 40 2.53 7.64 6.29
N THR A 41 2.12 8.49 5.36
CA THR A 41 2.80 9.76 5.05
C THR A 41 1.91 10.94 5.43
N GLY A 42 2.50 11.98 6.00
CA GLY A 42 1.76 13.18 6.37
C GLY A 42 2.64 14.14 7.16
N SER A 43 2.00 14.99 7.96
CA SER A 43 2.68 15.81 8.94
C SER A 43 1.82 16.04 10.18
N GLY A 44 2.48 16.35 11.29
CA GLY A 44 1.83 16.85 12.50
C GLY A 44 0.90 15.86 13.21
N SER A 45 -0.04 16.41 13.99
CA SER A 45 -0.93 15.63 14.85
C SER A 45 -1.88 14.71 14.10
N ASP A 46 -2.24 15.08 12.88
CA ASP A 46 -3.15 14.29 12.03
C ASP A 46 -2.46 12.99 11.62
N LEU A 47 -1.16 13.06 11.26
CA LEU A 47 -0.36 11.87 11.01
C LEU A 47 -0.24 10.98 12.26
N ASP A 48 -0.06 11.58 13.45
CA ASP A 48 0.02 10.83 14.71
C ASP A 48 -1.27 10.07 15.04
N ALA A 49 -2.42 10.71 14.81
CA ALA A 49 -3.73 10.10 15.00
C ALA A 49 -3.91 8.89 14.07
N VAL A 50 -3.62 9.07 12.77
CA VAL A 50 -3.71 7.99 11.77
C VAL A 50 -2.77 6.84 12.11
N CYS A 51 -1.52 7.12 12.49
CA CYS A 51 -0.57 6.07 12.86
C CYS A 51 -1.05 5.26 14.08
N THR A 52 -1.65 5.94 15.06
CA THR A 52 -2.21 5.29 16.25
C THR A 52 -3.40 4.40 15.89
N GLU A 53 -4.29 4.88 15.02
CA GLU A 53 -5.43 4.11 14.50
C GLU A 53 -4.97 2.86 13.74
N VAL A 54 -4.07 3.04 12.77
CA VAL A 54 -3.54 1.97 11.90
C VAL A 54 -2.77 0.92 12.70
N ALA A 55 -2.03 1.32 13.74
CA ALA A 55 -1.28 0.41 14.61
C ALA A 55 -2.17 -0.61 15.35
N ALA A 56 -3.48 -0.40 15.43
CA ALA A 56 -4.41 -1.37 16.00
C ALA A 56 -4.61 -2.62 15.10
N SER A 57 -4.33 -2.51 13.80
CA SER A 57 -4.59 -3.57 12.81
C SER A 57 -3.35 -4.10 12.10
N TYR A 58 -2.28 -3.31 12.04
CA TYR A 58 -1.03 -3.66 11.36
C TYR A 58 0.06 -4.09 12.32
N ASN A 59 0.98 -4.93 11.86
CA ASN A 59 2.10 -5.44 12.65
C ASN A 59 3.15 -4.35 12.93
N GLU A 60 3.32 -3.45 11.96
CA GLU A 60 4.27 -2.35 12.02
C GLU A 60 3.70 -1.14 11.27
N VAL A 61 4.01 0.06 11.74
CA VAL A 61 3.65 1.31 11.10
C VAL A 61 4.90 2.15 10.86
N LEU A 62 5.24 2.35 9.58
CA LEU A 62 6.26 3.29 9.14
C LEU A 62 5.64 4.68 9.00
N LYS A 63 5.82 5.48 10.06
CA LYS A 63 5.43 6.90 10.09
C LYS A 63 6.45 7.76 9.35
N ILE A 64 5.99 8.54 8.39
CA ILE A 64 6.83 9.43 7.58
C ILE A 64 6.31 10.85 7.69
N ASP A 65 6.99 11.60 8.55
CA ASP A 65 6.59 12.94 8.98
C ASP A 65 7.40 14.01 8.26
N ASN A 66 6.73 14.79 7.40
CA ASN A 66 7.35 15.91 6.72
C ASN A 66 6.28 16.93 6.30
N GLU A 67 6.51 18.22 6.53
CA GLU A 67 5.60 19.28 6.11
C GLU A 67 5.28 19.27 4.60
N ASN A 68 6.19 18.79 3.75
CA ASN A 68 5.94 18.65 2.31
C ASN A 68 4.97 17.50 1.96
N LEU A 69 4.60 16.67 2.94
CA LEU A 69 3.64 15.57 2.84
C LEU A 69 2.31 15.92 3.50
N ALA A 70 2.12 17.17 3.98
CA ALA A 70 0.83 17.65 4.50
C ALA A 70 -0.30 17.47 3.48
N TYR A 71 0.03 17.53 2.19
CA TYR A 71 -0.83 17.11 1.09
C TYR A 71 -0.17 15.98 0.30
N PRO A 72 -0.92 14.93 -0.10
CA PRO A 72 -0.37 13.80 -0.81
C PRO A 72 0.17 14.22 -2.18
N ASN A 73 1.45 13.96 -2.42
CA ASN A 73 2.13 14.22 -3.70
C ASN A 73 2.86 12.95 -4.17
N ALA A 74 2.39 12.39 -5.29
CA ALA A 74 2.91 11.12 -5.78
C ALA A 74 4.39 11.18 -6.17
N GLU A 75 4.93 12.29 -6.68
CA GLU A 75 6.35 12.37 -7.03
C GLU A 75 7.26 12.34 -5.80
N ILE A 76 6.89 13.06 -4.74
CA ILE A 76 7.62 13.06 -3.47
C ILE A 76 7.55 11.67 -2.83
N ILE A 77 6.35 11.10 -2.76
CA ILE A 77 6.10 9.79 -2.14
C ILE A 77 6.79 8.69 -2.93
N ARG A 78 6.80 8.73 -4.27
CA ARG A 78 7.57 7.80 -5.11
C ARG A 78 9.05 7.81 -4.75
N ALA A 79 9.67 8.99 -4.70
CA ALA A 79 11.09 9.12 -4.37
C ALA A 79 11.43 8.58 -2.97
N LEU A 80 10.49 8.66 -2.04
CA LEU A 80 10.61 8.12 -0.71
C LEU A 80 10.45 6.58 -0.70
N LEU A 81 9.42 6.04 -1.34
CA LEU A 81 9.17 4.60 -1.40
C LEU A 81 10.33 3.83 -2.04
N LEU A 82 11.02 4.42 -3.03
CA LEU A 82 12.24 3.84 -3.61
C LEU A 82 13.36 3.56 -2.61
N LYS A 83 13.38 4.26 -1.47
CA LYS A 83 14.41 4.11 -0.44
C LYS A 83 14.01 3.11 0.65
N ILE A 84 12.71 2.81 0.75
CA ILE A 84 12.13 2.04 1.85
C ILE A 84 11.80 0.62 1.39
N LEU A 85 11.25 0.49 0.18
CA LEU A 85 10.79 -0.80 -0.32
C LEU A 85 11.98 -1.68 -0.73
N PRO A 86 12.06 -2.92 -0.24
CA PRO A 86 13.04 -3.88 -0.71
C PRO A 86 12.68 -4.36 -2.13
N SER A 87 13.67 -4.87 -2.87
CA SER A 87 13.49 -5.33 -4.25
C SER A 87 12.52 -6.52 -4.41
N ASP A 88 12.34 -7.31 -3.36
CA ASP A 88 11.46 -8.49 -3.33
C ASP A 88 10.16 -8.25 -2.57
N GLY A 89 9.86 -7.00 -2.19
CA GLY A 89 8.66 -6.62 -1.46
C GLY A 89 7.41 -6.53 -2.33
N ILE A 90 6.24 -6.76 -1.72
CA ILE A 90 4.93 -6.48 -2.32
C ILE A 90 4.38 -5.21 -1.69
N LEU A 91 4.03 -4.23 -2.51
CA LEU A 91 3.30 -3.03 -2.06
C LEU A 91 1.84 -3.13 -2.51
N LEU A 92 0.92 -3.11 -1.55
CA LEU A 92 -0.49 -2.92 -1.79
C LEU A 92 -0.83 -1.43 -1.73
N VAL A 93 -1.53 -0.95 -2.75
CA VAL A 93 -1.97 0.44 -2.88
C VAL A 93 -3.46 0.43 -3.20
N PRO A 94 -4.29 1.22 -2.50
CA PRO A 94 -5.71 1.28 -2.81
C PRO A 94 -5.92 1.93 -4.18
N HIS A 95 -6.87 1.43 -4.98
CA HIS A 95 -7.08 1.89 -6.36
C HIS A 95 -7.89 3.21 -6.44
N THR A 96 -7.53 4.18 -5.61
CA THR A 96 -8.10 5.54 -5.61
C THR A 96 -7.40 6.41 -6.65
N THR A 97 -7.87 7.65 -6.85
CA THR A 97 -7.19 8.65 -7.70
C THR A 97 -5.71 8.79 -7.36
N PHE A 98 -5.38 8.81 -6.07
CA PHE A 98 -3.99 8.91 -5.63
C PHE A 98 -3.21 7.63 -5.93
N GLY A 99 -3.79 6.46 -5.69
CA GLY A 99 -3.16 5.18 -6.03
C GLY A 99 -2.89 5.02 -7.53
N MET A 100 -3.80 5.50 -8.37
CA MET A 100 -3.65 5.52 -9.84
C MET A 100 -2.52 6.44 -10.31
N ASP A 101 -2.22 7.54 -9.61
CA ASP A 101 -1.06 8.39 -9.89
C ASP A 101 0.24 7.78 -9.33
N LEU A 102 0.20 7.26 -8.11
CA LEU A 102 1.36 6.69 -7.41
C LEU A 102 1.89 5.41 -8.09
N GLY A 103 1.01 4.43 -8.30
CA GLY A 103 1.37 3.05 -8.61
C GLY A 103 2.16 2.87 -9.91
N PRO A 104 1.65 3.30 -11.08
CA PRO A 104 2.32 3.09 -12.36
C PRO A 104 3.68 3.77 -12.45
N GLY A 105 3.82 4.99 -11.92
CA GLY A 105 5.09 5.69 -11.91
C GLY A 105 6.12 5.05 -10.98
N LEU A 106 5.66 4.47 -9.87
CA LEU A 106 6.52 3.80 -8.90
C LEU A 106 7.07 2.49 -9.46
N SER A 107 6.21 1.68 -10.09
CA SER A 107 6.62 0.38 -10.63
C SER A 107 7.71 0.49 -11.69
N ILE A 108 7.63 1.50 -12.56
CA ILE A 108 8.69 1.79 -13.54
C ILE A 108 10.00 2.14 -12.85
N LYS A 109 9.98 2.96 -11.79
CA LYS A 109 11.21 3.35 -11.07
C LYS A 109 11.83 2.19 -10.27
N LEU A 110 11.00 1.22 -9.86
CA LEU A 110 11.44 0.00 -9.15
C LEU A 110 11.81 -1.16 -10.09
N ASP A 111 11.54 -1.05 -11.40
CA ASP A 111 11.57 -2.18 -12.34
C ASP A 111 10.71 -3.37 -11.84
N ALA A 112 9.51 -3.05 -11.35
CA ALA A 112 8.60 -4.00 -10.71
C ALA A 112 7.34 -4.26 -11.57
N ALA A 113 6.75 -5.43 -11.39
CA ALA A 113 5.43 -5.73 -11.95
C ALA A 113 4.36 -4.85 -11.30
N PHE A 114 3.41 -4.36 -12.12
CA PHE A 114 2.27 -3.59 -11.66
C PHE A 114 0.98 -4.20 -12.19
N VAL A 115 0.02 -4.38 -11.29
CA VAL A 115 -1.34 -4.81 -11.64
C VAL A 115 -2.32 -3.82 -11.02
N ALA A 116 -3.07 -3.13 -11.87
CA ALA A 116 -4.10 -2.21 -11.46
C ALA A 116 -5.41 -2.95 -11.14
N ASP A 117 -6.24 -2.34 -10.30
CA ASP A 117 -7.64 -2.74 -10.08
C ASP A 117 -7.82 -4.24 -9.77
N VAL A 118 -7.02 -4.73 -8.83
CA VAL A 118 -7.09 -6.13 -8.36
C VAL A 118 -8.30 -6.27 -7.46
N VAL A 119 -9.14 -7.27 -7.73
CA VAL A 119 -10.38 -7.54 -6.99
C VAL A 119 -10.26 -8.73 -6.04
N ASP A 120 -9.32 -9.64 -6.26
CA ASP A 120 -9.04 -10.74 -5.34
C ASP A 120 -7.60 -11.28 -5.45
N PHE A 121 -7.18 -12.03 -4.43
CA PHE A 121 -5.89 -12.73 -4.38
C PHE A 121 -6.13 -14.21 -4.07
N GLU A 122 -5.50 -15.10 -4.84
CA GLU A 122 -5.55 -16.55 -4.63
C GLU A 122 -4.33 -17.08 -3.84
N GLY A 123 -3.31 -16.23 -3.65
CA GLY A 123 -2.14 -16.50 -2.84
C GLY A 123 -0.81 -16.25 -3.54
N LEU A 124 0.27 -16.31 -2.76
CA LEU A 124 1.65 -16.22 -3.21
C LEU A 124 2.34 -17.58 -3.08
N ASP A 125 2.68 -18.20 -4.22
CA ASP A 125 3.43 -19.45 -4.25
C ASP A 125 4.88 -19.16 -4.66
N ALA A 126 5.79 -19.24 -3.68
CA ALA A 126 7.18 -18.80 -3.79
C ALA A 126 7.30 -17.34 -4.29
N SER A 127 7.52 -17.15 -5.58
CA SER A 127 7.63 -15.83 -6.24
C SER A 127 6.50 -15.55 -7.23
N ILE A 128 5.48 -16.40 -7.30
CA ILE A 128 4.36 -16.28 -8.23
C ILE A 128 3.13 -15.83 -7.46
N LEU A 129 2.74 -14.58 -7.66
CA LEU A 129 1.51 -14.02 -7.13
C LEU A 129 0.33 -14.37 -8.05
N LYS A 130 -0.68 -15.05 -7.50
CA LYS A 130 -1.96 -15.30 -8.19
C LYS A 130 -3.01 -14.31 -7.70
N LEU A 131 -3.60 -13.59 -8.63
CA LEU A 131 -4.59 -12.55 -8.38
C LEU A 131 -5.68 -12.55 -9.44
N VAL A 132 -6.77 -11.87 -9.14
CA VAL A 132 -7.93 -11.71 -10.00
C VAL A 132 -8.13 -10.21 -10.24
N ARG A 133 -8.34 -9.84 -11.49
CA ARG A 133 -8.80 -8.51 -11.88
C ARG A 133 -9.83 -8.64 -12.99
N GLN A 134 -10.59 -7.59 -13.18
CA GLN A 134 -11.52 -7.48 -14.28
C GLN A 134 -10.87 -6.80 -15.47
N GLU A 135 -11.08 -7.34 -16.67
CA GLU A 135 -10.59 -6.80 -17.93
C GLU A 135 -11.78 -6.51 -18.86
N TYR A 136 -11.54 -5.72 -19.92
CA TYR A 136 -12.56 -5.37 -20.92
C TYR A 136 -13.86 -4.80 -20.31
N SER A 137 -13.72 -3.89 -19.32
CA SER A 137 -14.85 -3.30 -18.59
C SER A 137 -15.70 -4.33 -17.83
N GLY A 138 -15.06 -5.36 -17.26
CA GLY A 138 -15.73 -6.38 -16.44
C GLY A 138 -16.37 -7.51 -17.24
N GLN A 139 -15.99 -7.70 -18.50
CA GLN A 139 -16.48 -8.81 -19.32
C GLN A 139 -15.73 -10.12 -19.04
N VAL A 140 -14.49 -10.03 -18.55
CA VAL A 140 -13.62 -11.16 -18.22
C VAL A 140 -12.82 -10.88 -16.96
#